data_AF-I4W6P7-F1
#
_entry.id   AF-I4W6P7-F1
#
_cell.length_a   1.000
_cell.length_b   1.000
_cell.length_c   1.000
_cell.angle_alpha   90.00
_cell.angle_beta   90.00
_cell.angle_gamma   90.00
#
_symmetry.space_group_name_H-M   'P 1'
#
loop_
_entity.id
_entity.type
_entity.pdbx_description
1 polymer ?
#
loop_
_entity_poly.entity_id
_entity_poly.type
_entity_poly.pdbx_seq_one_letter_code
_entity_poly.pdbx_strand_id
1 'polypeptide(L)' 'MNDQRAMFEQRLDEMEVKLTFIDEAVQALTTADADQSQRIAALERALRDLRGEMASMRVAQGSDAHDEPPPPHY' A
#
# COMPACT_ATOMS: atom_id res chain seq x y z
N MET A 1 -30.53 35.90 30.24
CA MET A 1 -29.13 36.16 29.80
C MET A 1 -28.16 35.11 30.36
N ASN A 2 -28.24 34.74 31.64
CA ASN A 2 -27.37 33.70 32.21
C ASN A 2 -27.62 32.30 31.63
N ASP A 3 -28.87 31.92 31.37
CA ASP A 3 -29.19 30.58 30.83
C ASP A 3 -28.68 30.38 29.40
N GLN A 4 -28.69 31.44 28.59
CA GLN A 4 -28.13 31.43 27.24
C GLN A 4 -26.63 31.15 27.26
N ARG A 5 -25.92 31.73 28.23
CA ARG A 5 -24.48 31.55 28.41
C ARG A 5 -24.16 30.12 28.84
N ALA A 6 -24.90 29.58 29.82
CA ALA A 6 -24.75 28.20 30.25
C ALA A 6 -25.01 27.20 29.11
N MET A 7 -26.02 27.45 28.28
CA MET A 7 -26.31 26.63 27.09
C MET A 7 -25.17 26.69 26.06
N PHE A 8 -24.55 27.86 25.85
CA PHE A 8 -23.41 27.98 24.94
C PHE A 8 -22.15 27.31 25.48
N GLU A 9 -21.88 27.43 26.77
CA GLU A 9 -20.76 26.73 27.43
C GLU A 9 -20.93 25.20 27.29
N GLN A 10 -22.12 24.66 27.58
CA GLN A 10 -22.39 23.24 27.37
C GLN A 10 -22.20 22.79 25.91
N ARG A 11 -22.66 23.58 24.94
CA ARG A 11 -22.48 23.25 23.52
C ARG A 11 -21.02 23.31 23.08
N LEU A 12 -20.22 24.20 23.66
CA LEU A 12 -18.78 24.26 23.41
C LEU A 12 -18.09 23.02 23.97
N ASP A 13 -18.39 22.64 25.21
CA ASP A 13 -17.83 21.41 25.81
C ASP A 13 -18.16 20.17 24.96
N GLU A 14 -19.41 20.05 24.51
CA GLU A 14 -19.83 18.96 23.62
C GLU A 14 -19.08 18.98 22.27
N MET A 15 -18.79 20.17 21.74
CA MET A 15 -18.03 20.32 20.50
C MET A 15 -16.55 19.99 20.69
N GLU A 16 -15.94 20.37 21.81
CA GLU A 16 -14.54 20.04 22.12
C GLU A 16 -14.34 18.53 22.25
N VAL A 17 -15.27 17.85 22.92
CA VAL A 17 -15.26 16.38 23.01
C VAL A 17 -15.38 15.75 21.62
N LYS A 18 -16.34 16.20 20.81
CA LYS A 18 -16.51 15.69 19.43
C LYS A 18 -15.28 15.95 18.56
N LEU A 19 -14.65 17.10 18.70
CA LEU A 19 -13.44 17.44 17.95
C LEU A 19 -12.29 16.52 18.32
N THR A 20 -12.09 16.27 19.63
CA THR A 20 -11.07 15.33 20.11
C THR A 20 -11.26 13.93 19.52
N PHE A 21 -12.50 13.43 19.50
CA PHE A 21 -12.79 12.13 18.87
C PHE A 21 -12.53 12.11 17.36
N ILE A 22 -12.83 13.20 16.66
CA ILE A 22 -12.55 13.32 15.22
C ILE A 22 -11.04 13.33 14.98
N ASP A 23 -10.28 14.06 15.77
CA ASP A 23 -8.81 14.11 15.66
C ASP A 23 -8.18 12.73 15.89
N GLU A 24 -8.65 12.00 16.91
CA GLU A 24 -8.23 10.62 17.16
C GLU A 24 -8.57 9.69 15.98
N ALA A 25 -9.78 9.81 15.43
CA ALA A 25 -10.22 9.01 14.29
C ALA A 25 -9.40 9.31 13.03
N VAL A 26 -9.09 10.58 12.77
CA VAL A 26 -8.23 11.00 11.64
C VAL A 26 -6.83 10.44 11.82
N GLN A 27 -6.24 10.54 13.01
CA GLN A 27 -4.92 10.00 13.30
C GLN A 27 -4.86 8.47 13.10
N ALA A 28 -5.89 7.75 13.55
CA ALA A 28 -6.01 6.32 13.35
C ALA A 28 -6.11 5.97 11.85
N LEU A 29 -6.89 6.74 11.09
CA LEU A 29 -7.05 6.53 9.65
C LEU A 29 -5.75 6.78 8.89
N THR A 30 -5.04 7.87 9.19
CA THR A 30 -3.73 8.16 8.58
C THR A 30 -2.71 7.07 8.88
N THR A 31 -2.72 6.52 10.09
CA THR A 31 -1.84 5.41 10.46
C THR A 31 -2.17 4.14 9.67
N ALA A 32 -3.45 3.82 9.52
CA ALA A 32 -3.90 2.67 8.74
C ALA A 32 -3.60 2.81 7.25
N ASP A 33 -3.73 4.01 6.68
CA ASP A 33 -3.41 4.32 5.29
C ASP A 33 -1.92 4.16 4.99
N ALA A 34 -1.05 4.60 5.91
CA ALA A 34 0.39 4.43 5.81
C ALA A 34 0.79 2.94 5.81
N ASP A 35 0.22 2.13 6.71
CA ASP A 35 0.46 0.69 6.77
C ASP A 35 0.00 -0.02 5.48
N GLN A 36 -1.18 0.33 4.98
CA GLN A 36 -1.70 -0.21 3.73
C GLN A 36 -0.82 0.16 2.54
N SER A 37 -0.37 1.41 2.45
CA SER A 37 0.54 1.89 1.41
C SER A 37 1.85 1.11 1.41
N GLN A 38 2.43 0.87 2.59
CA GLN A 38 3.64 0.07 2.74
C GLN A 38 3.42 -1.39 2.30
N ARG A 39 2.28 -1.97 2.68
CA ARG A 39 1.93 -3.34 2.30
C ARG A 39 1.72 -3.48 0.79
N ILE A 40 1.07 -2.51 0.15
CA ILE A 40 0.90 -2.48 -1.31
C ILE A 40 2.26 -2.40 -1.99
N ALA A 41 3.14 -1.49 -1.58
CA ALA A 41 4.48 -1.37 -2.15
C ALA A 41 5.29 -2.68 -2.03
N ALA A 42 5.17 -3.38 -0.90
CA ALA A 42 5.80 -4.69 -0.70
C ALA A 42 5.23 -5.76 -1.66
N LEU A 43 3.91 -5.82 -1.82
CA LEU A 43 3.25 -6.75 -2.73
C LEU A 43 3.63 -6.47 -4.20
N GLU A 44 3.65 -5.21 -4.61
CA GLU A 44 4.08 -4.83 -5.94
C GLU A 44 5.52 -5.25 -6.22
N ARG A 45 6.41 -5.12 -5.23
CA ARG A 45 7.80 -5.58 -5.34
C ARG A 45 7.86 -7.10 -5.52
N ALA A 46 7.16 -7.84 -4.66
CA ALA A 46 7.10 -9.31 -4.76
C ALA A 46 6.56 -9.79 -6.12
N LEU A 47 5.55 -9.11 -6.68
CA LEU A 47 5.02 -9.41 -8.00
C LEU A 47 6.02 -9.13 -9.13
N ARG A 48 6.79 -8.04 -9.04
CA ARG A 48 7.86 -7.74 -10.00
C ARG A 48 8.96 -8.79 -9.94
N ASP A 49 9.35 -9.20 -8.74
CA ASP A 49 10.39 -10.21 -8.52
C ASP A 49 9.94 -11.57 -9.09
N LEU A 50 8.73 -12.01 -8.77
CA LEU A 50 8.13 -13.25 -9.31
C LEU A 50 8.06 -13.22 -10.85
N ARG A 51 7.67 -12.08 -11.44
CA ARG A 51 7.66 -11.92 -12.90
C ARG A 51 9.07 -12.04 -13.49
N GLY A 52 10.08 -11.51 -12.81
CA GLY A 52 11.49 -11.65 -13.18
C GLY A 52 11.94 -13.11 -13.15
N GLU A 53 11.60 -13.85 -12.10
CA GLU A 53 11.88 -15.29 -11.98
C GLU A 53 11.20 -16.11 -13.07
N MET A 54 9.92 -15.83 -13.39
CA MET A 54 9.23 -16.51 -14.49
C MET A 54 9.88 -16.22 -15.85
N ALA A 55 10.34 -14.99 -16.08
CA ALA A 55 11.03 -14.62 -17.30
C ALA A 55 12.39 -15.34 -17.43
N SER A 56 13.16 -15.43 -16.33
CA SER A 56 14.44 -16.14 -16.33
C SER A 56 14.27 -17.64 -16.56
N MET A 57 13.25 -18.26 -15.95
CA MET A 57 12.91 -19.67 -16.18
C MET A 57 12.55 -19.93 -17.65
N ARG A 58 11.79 -19.03 -18.29
CA ARG A 58 11.44 -19.16 -19.70
C ARG A 58 12.67 -19.07 -20.62
N VAL A 59 13.61 -18.18 -20.33
CA VAL A 59 14.87 -18.09 -21.09
C VAL A 59 15.70 -19.36 -20.91
N ALA A 60 15.81 -19.88 -19.67
CA ALA A 60 16.53 -21.12 -19.39
C ALA A 60 15.93 -22.35 -20.08
N GLN A 61 14.62 -22.39 -20.32
CA GLN A 61 13.94 -23.46 -21.06
C GLN A 61 14.01 -23.30 -22.59
N GLY A 62 14.24 -22.07 -23.09
CA GLY A 62 14.25 -21.77 -24.52
C GLY A 62 15.62 -21.92 -25.21
N SER A 63 16.72 -22.08 -24.48
CA SER A 63 18.04 -22.34 -25.06
C SER A 63 18.31 -23.85 -25.18
N ASP A 64 17.45 -24.57 -25.86
CA ASP A 64 17.77 -25.94 -26.25
C ASP A 64 18.90 -25.89 -27.29
N ALA A 65 20.12 -26.24 -26.85
CA ALA A 65 21.37 -26.20 -27.65
C ALA A 65 21.41 -27.28 -28.75
N HIS A 66 20.25 -27.83 -29.13
CA HIS A 66 20.07 -28.87 -30.12
C HIS A 66 19.71 -28.35 -31.52
N ASP A 67 19.52 -27.04 -31.68
CA ASP A 67 19.16 -26.40 -32.97
C ASP A 67 20.34 -25.73 -33.70
N GLU A 68 21.59 -25.93 -33.25
CA GLU A 68 22.75 -25.51 -34.04
C GLU A 68 22.95 -26.46 -35.24
N PRO A 69 22.86 -25.95 -36.49
CA PRO A 69 23.14 -26.78 -37.66
C PRO A 69 24.59 -27.26 -37.60
N PRO A 70 24.88 -28.53 -37.90
CA PRO A 70 26.25 -29.04 -37.82
C PRO A 70 27.19 -28.21 -38.73
N PRO A 71 28.42 -27.92 -38.27
CA PRO A 71 29.30 -26.98 -38.95
C PRO A 71 29.62 -27.44 -40.37
N PRO A 72 29.68 -26.50 -41.35
CA PRO A 72 29.98 -26.82 -42.73
C PRO A 72 31.39 -27.41 -42.85
N HIS A 73 31.48 -28.64 -43.36
CA HIS A 73 32.75 -29.23 -43.75
C HIS A 73 33.22 -28.59 -45.06
N TYR A 74 34.29 -27.78 -44.98
CA TYR A 74 35.04 -27.23 -46.12
C TYR A 74 36.23 -28.11 -46.47
#